data_AF-A0A103ZEI9-F1
#
_entry.id   AF-A0A103ZEI9-F1
#
_cell.length_a   1.000
_cell.length_b   1.000
_cell.length_c   1.000
_cell.angle_alpha   90.00
_cell.angle_beta   90.00
_cell.angle_gamma   90.00
#
_symmetry.space_group_name_H-M   'P 1'
#
loop_
_entity.id
_entity.type
_entity.pdbx_description
1 polymer ?
#
loop_
_entity_poly.entity_id
_entity_poly.type
_entity_poly.pdbx_seq_one_letter_code
_entity_poly.pdbx_strand_id
1 'polypeptide(L)'
;MPRDNLAHLLAFIAVARERSFTRAAERGTTSVAFALAWVMKNRIVSSTIADPRTKAHRDSDIDPLTLEPGPDDERFVDSLVPPGHASTHGQPDPGYPVEGRKV
;
A
#
# COMPACT_ATOMS: atom_id res chain seq x y z
N MET A 1 25.61 1.08 -13.38
CA MET A 1 24.63 1.13 -12.27
C MET A 1 25.28 0.44 -11.07
N PRO A 2 25.44 1.08 -9.90
CA PRO A 2 26.16 0.48 -8.78
C PRO A 2 25.37 -0.70 -8.20
N ARG A 3 26.06 -1.78 -7.80
CA ARG A 3 25.46 -3.03 -7.30
C ARG A 3 24.78 -2.86 -5.93
N ASP A 4 25.05 -1.74 -5.25
CA ASP A 4 24.68 -1.50 -3.85
C ASP A 4 23.20 -1.07 -3.70
N ASN A 5 22.60 -0.51 -4.75
CA ASN A 5 21.19 -0.09 -4.72
C ASN A 5 20.21 -1.26 -4.64
N LEU A 6 20.58 -2.45 -5.15
CA LEU A 6 19.68 -3.60 -5.14
C LEU A 6 19.51 -4.18 -3.73
N ALA A 7 20.58 -4.20 -2.94
CA ALA A 7 20.54 -4.70 -1.56
C ALA A 7 19.68 -3.79 -0.67
N HIS A 8 19.82 -2.47 -0.80
CA HIS A 8 18.98 -1.51 -0.08
C HIS A 8 17.51 -1.58 -0.50
N LEU A 9 17.24 -1.74 -1.80
CA LEU A 9 15.88 -1.91 -2.32
C LEU A 9 15.23 -3.19 -1.79
N LEU A 10 15.94 -4.31 -1.79
CA LEU A 10 15.42 -5.58 -1.26
C LEU A 10 15.17 -5.51 0.25
N ALA A 11 16.07 -4.88 1.02
CA ALA A 11 15.88 -4.68 2.45
C ALA A 11 14.66 -3.79 2.74
N PHE A 12 14.48 -2.70 1.98
CA PHE A 12 13.32 -1.84 2.08
C PHE A 12 12.02 -2.58 1.76
N ILE A 13 11.99 -3.36 0.67
CA ILE A 13 10.82 -4.18 0.31
C ILE A 13 10.51 -5.20 1.41
N ALA A 14 11.53 -5.84 2.00
CA ALA A 14 11.34 -6.80 3.09
C ALA A 14 10.74 -6.15 4.34
N VAL A 15 11.26 -5.01 4.77
CA VAL A 15 10.73 -4.26 5.93
C VAL A 15 9.33 -3.72 5.66
N ALA A 16 9.08 -3.15 4.47
CA ALA A 16 7.76 -2.66 4.09
C ALA A 16 6.73 -3.78 4.07
N ARG A 17 7.13 -4.97 3.61
CA ARG A 17 6.31 -6.18 3.62
C ARG A 17 5.98 -6.61 5.05
N GLU A 18 6.98 -6.74 5.93
CA GLU A 18 6.79 -7.13 7.34
C GLU A 18 5.90 -6.14 8.10
N ARG A 19 6.14 -4.84 7.94
CA ARG A 19 5.34 -3.78 8.56
C ARG A 19 3.88 -3.84 8.09
N SER A 20 3.65 -4.06 6.79
CA SER A 20 2.30 -4.18 6.22
C SER A 20 1.57 -5.41 6.76
N PHE A 21 2.25 -6.54 6.92
CA PHE A 21 1.67 -7.74 7.56
C PHE A 21 1.29 -7.46 9.01
N THR A 22 2.18 -6.83 9.77
CA THR A 22 1.93 -6.51 11.18
C THR A 22 0.71 -5.59 11.32
N ARG A 23 0.65 -4.52 10.52
CA ARG A 23 -0.47 -3.58 10.57
C ARG A 23 -1.80 -4.25 10.20
N ALA A 24 -1.81 -5.09 9.17
CA ALA A 24 -3.02 -5.81 8.77
C ALA A 24 -3.49 -6.79 9.86
N ALA A 25 -2.57 -7.49 10.52
CA ALA A 25 -2.87 -8.39 11.63
C ALA A 25 -3.46 -7.63 12.84
N GLU A 26 -2.92 -6.46 13.19
CA GLU A 26 -3.49 -5.57 14.23
C GLU A 26 -4.94 -5.13 13.89
N ARG A 27 -5.25 -5.03 12.59
CA ARG A 27 -6.58 -4.69 12.08
C ARG A 27 -7.47 -5.92 11.84
N GLY A 28 -7.01 -7.12 12.22
CA GLY A 28 -7.77 -8.37 12.07
C GLY A 28 -8.01 -8.80 10.62
N THR A 29 -7.12 -8.42 9.70
CA THR A 29 -7.28 -8.68 8.26
C THR A 29 -5.98 -9.13 7.59
N THR A 30 -6.04 -9.47 6.29
CA THR A 30 -4.85 -9.78 5.47
C THR A 30 -4.21 -8.49 4.95
N SER A 31 -2.91 -8.53 4.64
CA SER A 31 -2.21 -7.36 4.07
C SER A 31 -2.79 -6.93 2.72
N VAL A 32 -3.33 -7.88 1.94
CA VAL A 32 -3.99 -7.57 0.66
C VAL A 32 -5.36 -6.92 0.92
N ALA A 33 -6.19 -7.48 1.79
CA ALA A 33 -7.48 -6.88 2.14
C ALA A 33 -7.32 -5.47 2.75
N PHE A 34 -6.31 -5.27 3.60
CA PHE A 34 -5.92 -3.94 4.10
C PHE A 34 -5.57 -2.97 2.96
N ALA A 35 -4.72 -3.39 2.02
CA ALA A 35 -4.33 -2.56 0.88
C ALA A 35 -5.53 -2.21 -0.01
N LEU A 36 -6.41 -3.18 -0.29
CA LEU A 36 -7.63 -2.97 -1.07
C LEU A 36 -8.55 -1.96 -0.37
N ALA A 37 -8.80 -2.12 0.93
CA ALA A 37 -9.61 -1.18 1.71
C ALA A 37 -8.99 0.23 1.73
N TRP A 38 -7.67 0.34 1.87
CA TRP A 38 -6.96 1.62 1.82
C TRP A 38 -7.05 2.30 0.45
N VAL A 39 -6.94 1.56 -0.65
CA VAL A 39 -7.13 2.12 -2.00
C VAL A 39 -8.57 2.59 -2.19
N MET A 40 -9.55 1.74 -1.84
CA MET A 40 -10.98 2.02 -2.05
C MET A 40 -11.53 3.14 -1.15
N LYS A 41 -10.89 3.43 -0.01
CA LYS A 41 -11.23 4.60 0.82
C LYS A 41 -10.97 5.93 0.11
N ASN A 42 -10.05 5.96 -0.87
CA ASN A 42 -9.79 7.19 -1.61
C ASN A 42 -10.99 7.54 -2.51
N ARG A 43 -11.63 8.68 -2.23
CA ARG A 43 -12.86 9.12 -2.89
C ARG A 43 -12.75 9.35 -4.40
N ILE A 44 -11.53 9.47 -4.95
CA ILE A 44 -11.32 9.61 -6.40
C ILE A 44 -11.09 8.27 -7.11
N VAL A 45 -10.98 7.16 -6.36
CA VAL A 45 -10.78 5.82 -6.90
C VAL A 45 -12.13 5.10 -6.91
N SER A 46 -12.59 4.72 -8.10
CA SER A 46 -13.88 4.04 -8.26
C SER A 46 -13.78 2.52 -8.18
N SER A 47 -12.60 1.96 -8.45
CA SER A 47 -12.37 0.51 -8.45
C SER A 47 -10.90 0.17 -8.27
N THR A 48 -10.63 -1.05 -7.81
CA THR A 48 -9.29 -1.63 -7.73
C THR A 48 -9.24 -2.92 -8.53
N ILE A 49 -8.14 -3.13 -9.27
CA ILE A 49 -7.88 -4.39 -9.98
C ILE A 49 -6.94 -5.22 -9.11
N ALA A 50 -7.42 -6.39 -8.69
CA ALA A 50 -6.61 -7.40 -8.01
C ALA A 50 -6.46 -8.61 -8.92
N ASP A 51 -5.24 -9.16 -9.02
CA ASP A 51 -4.95 -10.36 -9.79
C ASP A 51 -4.54 -11.52 -8.87
N PRO A 52 -5.51 -12.19 -8.22
CA PRO A 52 -5.22 -13.30 -7.35
C PRO A 52 -4.81 -14.53 -8.17
N ARG A 53 -3.62 -15.07 -7.88
CA ARG A 53 -3.16 -16.32 -8.54
C ARG A 53 -4.05 -17.54 -8.29
N THR A 54 -4.86 -17.53 -7.24
CA THR A 54 -5.73 -18.64 -6.85
C THR A 54 -7.08 -18.12 -6.36
N LYS A 55 -8.14 -18.94 -6.45
CA LYS A 55 -9.46 -18.62 -5.88
C LYS A 55 -9.37 -18.39 -4.37
N ALA A 56 -8.57 -19.19 -3.66
CA ALA A 56 -8.38 -19.04 -2.22
C ALA A 56 -7.82 -17.66 -1.84
N HIS A 57 -6.88 -17.11 -2.63
CA HIS A 57 -6.43 -15.72 -2.45
C HIS A 57 -7.58 -14.74 -2.66
N ARG A 58 -8.34 -14.89 -3.76
CA ARG A 58 -9.50 -14.04 -4.04
C ARG A 58 -10.48 -14.00 -2.87
N ASP A 59 -10.89 -15.15 -2.36
CA ASP A 59 -11.88 -15.24 -1.29
C ASP A 59 -11.32 -14.65 0.03
N SER A 60 -10.07 -14.96 0.37
CA SER A 60 -9.41 -14.46 1.58
C SER A 60 -9.20 -12.95 1.59
N ASP A 61 -9.11 -12.32 0.42
CA ASP A 61 -8.79 -10.91 0.26
C ASP A 61 -10.04 -10.02 0.05
N ILE A 62 -11.11 -10.58 -0.53
CA ILE A 62 -12.34 -9.83 -0.88
C ILE A 62 -13.44 -10.02 0.16
N ASP A 63 -13.65 -11.22 0.69
CA ASP A 63 -14.74 -11.48 1.65
C ASP A 63 -14.62 -10.67 2.96
N PRO A 64 -13.41 -10.36 3.51
CA PRO A 64 -13.28 -9.55 4.72
C PRO A 64 -13.20 -8.04 4.47
N LEU A 65 -13.59 -7.53 3.28
CA LEU A 65 -13.49 -6.11 2.93
C LEU A 65 -14.55 -5.24 3.65
N THR A 66 -14.55 -5.29 4.99
CA THR A 66 -15.35 -4.46 5.91
C THR A 66 -14.48 -3.49 6.71
N LEU A 67 -13.16 -3.57 6.53
CA LEU A 67 -12.22 -2.68 7.18
C LEU A 67 -12.40 -1.25 6.65
N GLU A 68 -12.62 -0.32 7.57
CA GLU A 68 -12.56 1.12 7.30
C GLU A 68 -11.21 1.67 7.83
N PRO A 69 -10.25 2.01 6.94
CA PRO A 69 -8.97 2.59 7.36
C PRO A 69 -9.17 3.96 8.04
N GLY A 70 -8.47 4.21 9.14
CA GLY A 70 -8.50 5.47 9.88
C GLY A 70 -7.29 6.37 9.60
N PRO A 71 -7.20 7.55 10.25
CA PRO A 71 -6.06 8.46 10.10
C PRO A 71 -4.70 7.84 10.44
N ASP A 72 -4.67 6.89 11.38
CA ASP A 72 -3.45 6.19 11.78
C ASP A 72 -2.96 5.23 10.69
N ASP A 73 -3.90 4.65 9.93
CA ASP A 73 -3.59 3.80 8.77
C ASP A 73 -3.01 4.63 7.63
N GLU A 74 -3.53 5.85 7.42
CA GLU A 74 -2.97 6.80 6.45
C GLU A 74 -1.53 7.17 6.79
N ARG A 75 -1.28 7.61 8.04
CA ARG A 75 0.08 7.94 8.50
C ARG A 75 1.03 6.76 8.42
N PHE A 76 0.53 5.55 8.69
CA PHE A 76 1.32 4.33 8.54
C PHE A 76 1.74 4.13 7.08
N VAL A 77 0.81 4.19 6.12
CA VAL A 77 1.14 4.01 4.69
C VAL A 77 2.08 5.11 4.18
N ASP A 78 1.86 6.37 4.56
CA ASP A 78 2.74 7.49 4.20
C ASP A 78 4.16 7.31 4.75
N SER A 79 4.31 6.63 5.91
CA SER A 79 5.62 6.31 6.47
C SER A 79 6.36 5.18 5.74
N LEU A 80 5.64 4.40 4.91
CA LEU A 80 6.22 3.38 4.04
C LEU A 80 6.59 3.99 2.70
N VAL A 81 5.66 4.73 2.08
CA VAL A 81 5.86 5.39 0.80
C VAL A 81 5.31 6.80 0.92
N PRO A 82 6.18 7.84 0.96
CA PRO A 82 5.70 9.20 1.06
C PRO A 82 4.81 9.57 -0.14
N PRO A 83 3.78 10.43 0.06
CA PRO A 83 2.93 10.88 -1.03
C PRO A 83 3.73 11.38 -2.23
N GLY A 84 3.29 11.03 -3.44
CA GLY A 84 3.95 11.41 -4.69
C GLY A 84 5.18 10.61 -5.08
N HIS A 85 5.56 9.58 -4.31
CA HIS A 85 6.70 8.73 -4.64
C HIS A 85 6.24 7.44 -5.33
N ALA A 86 6.84 7.15 -6.48
CA ALA A 86 6.77 5.83 -7.09
C ALA A 86 7.68 4.84 -6.34
N SER A 87 7.50 3.55 -6.58
CA SER A 87 8.42 2.50 -6.09
C SER A 87 9.84 2.63 -6.67
N THR A 88 10.02 3.44 -7.72
CA THR A 88 11.30 3.77 -8.33
C THR A 88 11.84 5.07 -7.73
N HIS A 89 13.13 5.07 -7.37
CA HIS A 89 13.80 6.23 -6.77
C HIS A 89 13.73 7.47 -7.68
N GLY A 90 13.20 8.58 -7.16
CA GLY A 90 13.09 9.87 -7.84
C GLY A 90 12.39 10.91 -6.98
N GLN A 91 12.78 12.18 -7.13
CA GLN A 91 12.13 13.32 -6.46
C GLN A 91 10.80 13.64 -7.19
N PRO A 92 9.70 13.92 -6.48
CA PRO A 92 8.48 14.41 -7.12
C PRO A 92 8.76 15.74 -7.85
N ASP A 93 8.29 15.83 -9.10
CA ASP A 93 8.46 17.03 -9.94
C ASP A 93 7.62 18.19 -9.36
N PRO A 94 8.23 19.35 -9.03
CA PRO A 94 7.50 20.52 -8.55
C PRO A 94 6.40 21.02 -9.51
N GLY A 95 6.52 20.72 -10.81
CA GLY A 95 5.50 21.04 -11.82
C GLY A 95 4.25 20.16 -11.78
N TYR A 96 4.27 19.05 -11.03
CA TYR A 96 3.16 18.11 -10.90
C TYR A 96 2.90 17.80 -9.41
N PRO A 97 2.16 18.68 -8.71
CA PRO A 97 1.87 18.50 -7.29
C PRO A 97 1.01 17.26 -7.01
N VAL A 98 1.13 16.72 -5.79
CA VAL A 98 0.38 15.54 -5.35
C VAL A 98 -1.03 15.97 -4.92
N GLU A 99 -2.05 15.62 -5.70
CA GLU A 99 -3.45 16.05 -5.47
C GLU A 99 -4.42 14.89 -5.18
N GLY A 100 -3.96 13.65 -5.37
CA GLY A 100 -4.84 12.51 -5.63
C GLY A 100 -5.49 11.84 -4.43
N ARG A 101 -5.02 12.02 -3.19
CA ARG A 101 -5.64 11.36 -2.03
C ARG A 101 -6.37 12.37 -1.16
N LYS A 102 -7.70 12.29 -1.15
CA LYS A 102 -8.58 13.09 -0.29
C LYS A 102 -8.92 12.27 0.95
N VAL A 103 -8.21 12.52 2.05
CA VAL A 103 -8.43 11.91 3.38
C VAL A 103 -9.60 12.53 4.12
#